data_AF-X1IFG1-F1
#
_entry.id   AF-X1IFG1-F1
#
_cell.length_a   1.000
_cell.length_b   1.000
_cell.length_c   1.000
_cell.angle_alpha   90.00
_cell.angle_beta   90.00
_cell.angle_gamma   90.00
#
_symmetry.space_group_name_H-M   'P 1'
#
loop_
_entity.id
_entity.type
_entity.pdbx_description
1 polymer ?
#
loop_
_entity_poly.entity_id
_entity_poly.type
_entity_poly.pdbx_seq_one_letter_code
_entity_poly.pdbx_strand_id
1 'polypeptide(L)'
;MILVGENINIMSKTIGPALKERDPKPIQELAKAETEAGVDYLDLNIGPARKAGDELMEWVVNTVQEVTDKPLSLDTTNLVAIEAGLKAAKNKPLMNSVSLQPDRLEQGLQLAKKYNADMIGLLWGAEGMPRDANERAVLAVDIVYQ
;
A
#
# COMPACT_ATOMS: atom_id res chain seq x y z
N MET A 1 10.75 -15.39 5.81
CA MET A 1 10.78 -13.91 5.73
C MET A 1 9.89 -13.53 4.56
N ILE A 2 9.00 -12.57 4.73
CA ILE A 2 8.20 -12.01 3.63
C ILE A 2 8.95 -10.79 3.10
N LEU A 3 9.17 -10.73 1.79
CA LEU A 3 9.90 -9.67 1.10
C LEU A 3 8.91 -8.73 0.39
N VAL A 4 8.98 -7.44 0.69
CA VAL A 4 8.19 -6.40 0.01
C VAL A 4 9.16 -5.51 -0.78
N GLY A 5 9.07 -5.51 -2.11
CA GLY A 5 9.88 -4.65 -2.97
C GLY A 5 9.39 -3.20 -2.90
N GLU A 6 10.28 -2.24 -2.64
CA GLU A 6 9.92 -0.85 -2.30
C GLU A 6 10.18 0.15 -3.44
N ASN A 7 10.65 -0.31 -4.61
CA ASN A 7 11.22 0.60 -5.60
C ASN A 7 10.16 1.29 -6.48
N ILE A 8 8.93 0.75 -6.58
CA ILE A 8 7.82 1.40 -7.30
C ILE A 8 7.23 2.52 -6.41
N ASN A 9 7.97 3.61 -6.33
CA ASN A 9 7.69 4.70 -5.39
C ASN A 9 7.69 6.06 -6.09
N ILE A 10 6.70 6.90 -5.76
CA ILE A 10 6.54 8.24 -6.35
C ILE A 10 7.70 9.19 -6.08
N MET A 11 8.52 8.93 -5.06
CA MET A 11 9.72 9.71 -4.74
C MET A 11 10.91 9.35 -5.63
N SER A 12 10.84 8.24 -6.37
CA SER A 12 11.87 7.83 -7.32
C SER A 12 12.02 8.86 -8.45
N LYS A 13 13.27 9.15 -8.85
CA LYS A 13 13.57 10.03 -9.98
C LYS A 13 13.09 9.48 -11.33
N THR A 14 12.90 8.17 -11.43
CA THR A 14 12.45 7.50 -12.65
C THR A 14 10.98 7.10 -12.57
N ILE A 15 10.56 6.49 -11.45
CA ILE A 15 9.18 6.01 -11.30
C ILE A 15 8.20 7.14 -10.98
N GLY A 16 8.63 8.18 -10.25
CA GLY A 16 7.80 9.34 -9.96
C GLY A 16 7.26 10.04 -11.21
N PRO A 17 8.11 10.39 -12.20
CA PRO A 17 7.64 10.88 -13.50
C PRO A 17 6.73 9.89 -14.23
N ALA A 18 7.08 8.61 -14.27
CA ALA A 18 6.28 7.58 -14.95
C ALA A 18 4.85 7.46 -14.36
N LEU A 19 4.71 7.49 -13.03
CA LEU A 19 3.42 7.52 -12.33
C LEU A 19 2.60 8.76 -12.70
N LYS A 20 3.24 9.94 -12.77
CA LYS A 20 2.57 11.21 -13.11
C LYS A 20 2.10 11.27 -14.55
N GLU A 21 2.92 10.77 -15.47
CA GLU A 21 2.70 10.83 -16.92
C GLU A 21 1.91 9.63 -17.46
N ARG A 22 1.58 8.66 -16.60
CA ARG A 22 0.96 7.39 -16.99
C ARG A 22 1.81 6.60 -18.00
N ASP A 23 3.12 6.64 -17.83
CA ASP A 23 4.05 5.84 -18.63
C ASP A 23 4.19 4.44 -18.01
N PRO A 24 3.63 3.38 -18.61
CA PRO A 24 3.66 2.05 -18.02
C PRO A 24 5.05 1.42 -18.09
N LYS A 25 5.90 1.81 -19.04
CA LYS A 25 7.10 1.05 -19.39
C LYS A 25 8.12 0.99 -18.25
N PRO A 26 8.52 2.11 -17.60
CA PRO A 26 9.47 2.05 -16.50
C PRO A 26 8.94 1.28 -15.28
N ILE A 27 7.62 1.33 -15.05
CA ILE A 27 6.96 0.63 -13.95
C ILE A 27 6.97 -0.87 -14.20
N GLN A 28 6.61 -1.29 -15.41
CA GLN A 28 6.58 -2.70 -15.82
C GLN A 28 7.98 -3.32 -15.84
N GLU A 29 8.98 -2.59 -16.31
CA GLU A 29 10.38 -3.05 -16.29
C GLU A 29 10.87 -3.28 -14.86
N LEU A 30 10.56 -2.35 -13.94
CA LEU A 30 10.93 -2.49 -12.53
C LEU A 30 10.16 -3.62 -11.84
N ALA A 31 8.85 -3.75 -12.09
CA ALA A 31 8.03 -4.83 -11.54
C ALA A 31 8.57 -6.22 -11.94
N LYS A 32 9.00 -6.39 -13.20
CA LYS A 32 9.67 -7.62 -13.66
C LYS A 32 10.99 -7.84 -12.92
N ALA A 33 11.82 -6.82 -12.81
CA ALA A 33 13.11 -6.92 -12.12
C ALA A 33 12.96 -7.29 -10.63
N GLU A 34 12.02 -6.69 -9.91
CA GLU A 34 11.73 -7.06 -8.51
C GLU A 34 11.17 -8.48 -8.41
N THR A 35 10.29 -8.88 -9.34
CA THR A 35 9.76 -10.25 -9.41
C THR A 35 10.88 -11.27 -9.62
N GLU A 36 11.81 -11.01 -10.54
CA GLU A 36 13.00 -11.83 -10.81
C GLU A 36 13.97 -11.88 -9.62
N ALA A 37 14.07 -10.79 -8.86
CA ALA A 37 14.84 -10.73 -7.62
C ALA A 37 14.21 -11.53 -6.46
N GLY A 38 12.99 -12.05 -6.63
CA GLY A 38 12.36 -12.97 -5.70
C GLY A 38 11.58 -12.31 -4.56
N VAL A 39 11.11 -11.06 -4.73
CA VAL A 39 10.22 -10.44 -3.74
C VAL A 39 8.88 -11.17 -3.65
N ASP A 40 8.21 -11.12 -2.49
CA ASP A 40 6.91 -11.74 -2.28
C ASP A 40 5.76 -10.78 -2.63
N TYR A 41 5.92 -9.49 -2.35
CA TYR A 41 4.99 -8.42 -2.72
C TYR A 41 5.71 -7.30 -3.47
N LEU A 42 4.98 -6.59 -4.33
CA LEU A 42 5.42 -5.33 -4.95
C LEU A 42 4.69 -4.17 -4.26
N ASP A 43 5.43 -3.24 -3.65
CA ASP A 43 4.87 -2.04 -3.03
C ASP A 43 4.62 -0.96 -4.08
N LEU A 44 3.41 -0.39 -4.06
CA LEU A 44 2.95 0.61 -5.01
C LEU A 44 2.73 1.93 -4.28
N ASN A 45 3.81 2.64 -3.98
CA ASN A 45 3.76 3.91 -3.27
C ASN A 45 3.44 5.07 -4.22
N ILE A 46 2.20 5.56 -4.14
CA ILE A 46 1.71 6.72 -4.92
C ILE A 46 1.75 8.03 -4.11
N GLY A 47 2.36 8.00 -2.93
CA GLY A 47 2.31 9.08 -1.94
C GLY A 47 0.89 9.41 -1.48
N PRO A 48 0.63 10.63 -0.98
CA PRO A 48 -0.70 11.01 -0.50
C PRO A 48 -1.78 11.11 -1.58
N ALA A 49 -1.40 11.19 -2.86
CA ALA A 49 -2.27 11.26 -4.04
C ALA A 49 -3.62 12.00 -3.79
N ARG A 50 -3.54 13.28 -3.38
CA ARG A 50 -4.72 14.06 -2.92
C ARG A 50 -5.74 14.37 -4.02
N LYS A 51 -5.37 14.20 -5.29
CA LYS A 51 -6.22 14.42 -6.45
C LYS A 51 -6.14 13.20 -7.35
N ALA A 52 -7.28 12.66 -7.76
CA ALA A 52 -7.38 11.48 -8.63
C ALA A 52 -6.54 10.28 -8.13
N GLY A 53 -6.46 10.10 -6.81
CA GLY A 53 -5.65 9.04 -6.20
C GLY A 53 -6.23 7.63 -6.46
N ASP A 54 -7.55 7.54 -6.55
CA ASP A 54 -8.30 6.38 -7.04
C ASP A 54 -7.87 5.99 -8.46
N GLU A 55 -7.97 6.93 -9.41
CA GLU A 55 -7.54 6.71 -10.79
C GLU A 55 -6.04 6.38 -10.85
N LEU A 56 -5.23 6.98 -9.97
CA LEU A 56 -3.80 6.70 -9.87
C LEU A 56 -3.52 5.27 -9.45
N MET A 57 -4.12 4.86 -8.33
CA MET A 57 -3.93 3.53 -7.79
C MET A 57 -4.47 2.45 -8.73
N GLU A 58 -5.68 2.62 -9.27
CA GLU A 58 -6.27 1.65 -10.20
C GLU A 58 -5.38 1.42 -11.43
N TRP A 59 -4.87 2.49 -12.03
CA TRP A 59 -3.99 2.38 -13.19
C TRP A 59 -2.67 1.68 -12.88
N VAL A 60 -1.98 2.03 -11.78
CA VAL A 60 -0.69 1.40 -11.45
C VAL A 60 -0.86 -0.07 -11.07
N VAL A 61 -1.94 -0.41 -10.34
CA VAL A 61 -2.31 -1.79 -10.02
C VAL A 61 -2.52 -2.61 -11.29
N ASN A 62 -3.28 -2.09 -12.26
CA ASN A 62 -3.47 -2.78 -13.54
C ASN A 62 -2.17 -2.90 -14.35
N THR A 63 -1.40 -1.82 -14.41
CA THR A 63 -0.11 -1.76 -15.15
C THR A 63 0.88 -2.81 -14.66
N VAL A 64 1.01 -2.98 -13.34
CA VAL A 64 1.94 -3.96 -12.74
C VAL A 64 1.44 -5.38 -12.98
N GLN A 65 0.15 -5.66 -12.81
CA GLN A 65 -0.44 -6.99 -12.99
C GLN A 65 -0.51 -7.48 -14.44
N GLU A 66 -0.11 -6.65 -15.41
CA GLU A 66 0.10 -7.09 -16.80
C GLU A 66 1.39 -7.89 -16.97
N VAL A 67 2.34 -7.75 -16.04
CA VAL A 67 3.71 -8.30 -16.19
C VAL A 67 4.15 -9.21 -15.04
N THR A 68 3.34 -9.37 -14.01
CA THR A 68 3.63 -10.24 -12.86
C THR A 68 2.34 -10.69 -12.17
N ASP A 69 2.39 -11.88 -11.58
CA ASP A 69 1.31 -12.43 -10.74
C ASP A 69 1.58 -12.25 -9.24
N LYS A 70 2.61 -11.47 -8.86
CA LYS A 70 2.90 -11.19 -7.45
C LYS A 70 1.75 -10.39 -6.80
N PRO A 71 1.39 -10.68 -5.53
CA PRO A 71 0.47 -9.82 -4.79
C PRO A 71 1.07 -8.43 -4.58
N LEU A 72 0.20 -7.44 -4.36
CA LEU A 72 0.57 -6.02 -4.32
C LEU A 72 0.41 -5.48 -2.90
N SER A 73 1.36 -4.64 -2.48
CA SER A 73 1.25 -3.79 -1.29
C SER A 73 0.80 -2.39 -1.75
N LEU A 74 -0.42 -2.00 -1.39
CA LEU A 74 -1.02 -0.73 -1.78
C LEU A 74 -0.57 0.35 -0.78
N ASP A 75 0.44 1.14 -1.16
CA ASP A 75 1.06 2.12 -0.26
C ASP A 75 0.55 3.54 -0.48
N THR A 76 -0.40 3.93 0.37
CA THR A 76 -0.86 5.31 0.48
C THR A 76 -1.69 5.55 1.74
N THR A 77 -1.62 6.77 2.25
CA THR A 77 -2.51 7.25 3.31
C THR A 77 -3.93 7.59 2.82
N ASN A 78 -4.22 7.54 1.52
CA ASN A 78 -5.52 7.92 0.95
C ASN A 78 -6.44 6.69 0.85
N LEU A 79 -7.45 6.60 1.72
CA LEU A 79 -8.37 5.45 1.76
C LEU A 79 -9.20 5.28 0.48
N VAL A 80 -9.49 6.36 -0.24
CA VAL A 80 -10.20 6.30 -1.53
C VAL A 80 -9.31 5.61 -2.59
N ALA A 81 -8.01 5.93 -2.58
CA ALA A 81 -7.03 5.28 -3.45
C ALA A 81 -6.82 3.80 -3.06
N ILE A 82 -6.74 3.51 -1.76
CA ILE A 82 -6.67 2.13 -1.26
C ILE A 82 -7.88 1.33 -1.77
N GLU A 83 -9.11 1.82 -1.60
CA GLU A 83 -10.30 1.09 -2.06
C GLU A 83 -10.31 0.86 -3.58
N ALA A 84 -9.83 1.82 -4.38
CA ALA A 84 -9.67 1.63 -5.82
C ALA A 84 -8.66 0.51 -6.16
N GLY A 85 -7.51 0.50 -5.48
CA GLY A 85 -6.52 -0.57 -5.63
C GLY A 85 -7.05 -1.93 -5.18
N LEU A 86 -7.78 -1.98 -4.07
CA LEU A 86 -8.42 -3.21 -3.56
C LEU A 86 -9.43 -3.80 -4.55
N LYS A 87 -10.19 -2.96 -5.27
CA LYS A 87 -11.11 -3.41 -6.32
C LYS A 87 -10.38 -3.94 -7.57
N ALA A 88 -9.25 -3.33 -7.91
CA ALA A 88 -8.50 -3.66 -9.12
C ALA A 88 -7.50 -4.84 -8.95
N ALA A 89 -7.12 -5.15 -7.70
CA ALA A 89 -6.21 -6.24 -7.40
C ALA A 89 -6.85 -7.61 -7.72
N LYS A 90 -6.13 -8.44 -8.49
CA LYS A 90 -6.53 -9.80 -8.86
C LYS A 90 -6.21 -10.81 -7.75
N ASN A 91 -5.10 -10.60 -7.04
CA ASN A 91 -4.65 -11.40 -5.91
C ASN A 91 -4.98 -10.69 -4.59
N LYS A 92 -4.96 -11.44 -3.47
CA LYS A 92 -5.15 -10.87 -2.13
C LYS A 92 -4.12 -9.75 -1.88
N PRO A 93 -4.55 -8.49 -1.79
CA PRO A 93 -3.62 -7.37 -1.63
C PRO A 93 -3.25 -7.16 -0.15
N LEU A 94 -2.16 -6.43 0.05
CA LEU A 94 -1.73 -5.91 1.34
C LEU A 94 -2.02 -4.41 1.40
N MET A 95 -2.79 -3.95 2.38
CA MET A 95 -2.96 -2.52 2.65
C MET A 95 -1.76 -1.98 3.44
N ASN A 96 -1.04 -1.01 2.86
CA ASN A 96 0.07 -0.33 3.50
C ASN A 96 -0.27 1.17 3.68
N SER A 97 -0.80 1.60 4.81
CA SER A 97 -1.07 0.90 6.06
C SER A 97 -2.34 1.43 6.72
N VAL A 98 -2.83 0.73 7.74
CA VAL A 98 -3.92 1.20 8.61
C VAL A 98 -3.29 1.63 9.94
N SER A 99 -3.50 2.87 10.34
CA SER A 99 -3.05 3.40 11.63
C SER A 99 -4.16 3.43 12.68
N LEU A 100 -3.79 3.54 13.96
CA LEU A 100 -4.72 3.74 15.08
C LEU A 100 -5.18 5.20 15.23
N GLN A 101 -5.13 5.98 14.15
CA GLN A 101 -5.71 7.32 14.14
C GLN A 101 -7.25 7.19 14.15
N PRO A 102 -7.97 7.92 15.02
CA PRO A 102 -9.41 7.74 15.21
C PRO A 102 -10.23 7.90 13.92
N ASP A 103 -9.80 8.76 13.01
CA ASP A 103 -10.45 9.03 11.72
C ASP A 103 -10.17 7.97 10.64
N ARG A 104 -9.25 7.03 10.90
CA ARG A 104 -8.74 6.06 9.92
C ARG A 104 -8.97 4.61 10.29
N LEU A 105 -8.87 4.27 11.58
CA LEU A 105 -8.84 2.89 12.04
C LEU A 105 -10.10 2.13 11.62
N GLU A 106 -11.28 2.62 11.98
CA GLU A 106 -12.55 1.96 11.67
C GLU A 106 -12.73 1.76 10.16
N GLN A 107 -12.52 2.81 9.37
CA GLN A 107 -12.67 2.74 7.91
C GLN A 107 -11.67 1.76 7.29
N GLY A 108 -10.41 1.79 7.73
CA GLY A 108 -9.37 0.88 7.27
C GLY A 108 -9.70 -0.59 7.57
N LEU A 109 -10.16 -0.90 8.78
CA LEU A 109 -10.57 -2.26 9.18
C LEU A 109 -11.78 -2.75 8.37
N GLN A 110 -12.77 -1.87 8.14
CA GLN A 110 -13.92 -2.22 7.30
C GLN A 110 -13.51 -2.53 5.85
N LEU A 111 -12.57 -1.77 5.28
CA LEU A 111 -12.02 -2.05 3.94
C LEU A 111 -11.26 -3.38 3.92
N ALA A 112 -10.36 -3.61 4.87
CA ALA A 112 -9.60 -4.86 4.96
C ALA A 112 -10.54 -6.07 5.02
N LYS A 113 -11.58 -6.00 5.85
CA LYS A 113 -12.62 -7.03 5.96
C LYS A 113 -13.44 -7.19 4.68
N LYS A 114 -13.90 -6.09 4.09
CA LYS A 114 -14.75 -6.07 2.88
C LYS A 114 -14.05 -6.72 1.68
N TYR A 115 -12.76 -6.47 1.51
CA TYR A 115 -11.98 -6.95 0.38
C TYR A 115 -11.12 -8.17 0.70
N ASN A 116 -11.23 -8.74 1.91
CA ASN A 116 -10.40 -9.84 2.40
C ASN A 116 -8.90 -9.56 2.19
N ALA A 117 -8.46 -8.34 2.50
CA ALA A 117 -7.07 -7.90 2.34
C ALA A 117 -6.26 -8.13 3.63
N ASP A 118 -4.96 -8.38 3.49
CA ASP A 118 -4.05 -8.25 4.61
C ASP A 118 -3.76 -6.76 4.86
N MET A 119 -3.29 -6.41 6.05
CA MET A 119 -2.94 -5.02 6.36
C MET A 119 -1.67 -4.92 7.21
N ILE A 120 -0.90 -3.88 6.96
CA ILE A 120 0.13 -3.40 7.88
C ILE A 120 -0.55 -2.49 8.91
N GLY A 121 -0.49 -2.87 10.19
CA GLY A 121 -0.93 -2.06 11.32
C GLY A 121 0.17 -1.09 11.74
N LEU A 122 0.01 0.20 11.43
CA LEU A 122 0.95 1.24 11.86
C LEU A 122 0.62 1.67 13.28
N LEU A 123 1.56 1.47 14.20
CA LEU A 123 1.45 1.83 15.62
C LEU A 123 1.54 3.35 15.82
N TRP A 124 0.59 4.07 15.26
CA TRP A 124 0.45 5.52 15.34
C TRP A 124 -0.98 5.81 15.81
N GLY A 125 -1.10 6.18 17.08
CA GLY A 125 -2.38 6.45 17.75
C GLY A 125 -2.78 7.92 17.72
N ALA A 126 -3.86 8.26 18.42
CA ALA A 126 -4.39 9.63 18.52
C ALA A 126 -3.33 10.66 19.00
N GLU A 127 -2.47 10.25 19.95
CA GLU A 127 -1.40 11.10 20.51
C GLU A 127 -0.15 11.21 19.60
N GLY A 128 -0.13 10.52 18.47
CA GLY A 128 0.99 10.54 17.53
C GLY A 128 1.84 9.28 17.53
N MET A 129 3.13 9.46 17.20
CA MET A 129 4.13 8.40 17.16
C MET A 129 4.52 7.99 18.59
N PRO A 130 4.53 6.70 18.92
CA PRO A 130 4.87 6.21 20.26
C PRO A 130 6.34 6.45 20.59
N ARG A 131 6.58 6.85 21.84
CA ARG A 131 7.89 7.27 22.35
C ARG A 131 8.80 6.09 22.66
N ASP A 132 8.21 4.97 23.10
CA ASP A 132 8.96 3.81 23.56
C ASP A 132 8.28 2.47 23.18
N ALA A 133 8.87 1.37 23.63
CA ALA A 133 8.37 0.03 23.35
C ALA A 133 7.06 -0.28 24.09
N ASN A 134 6.82 0.33 25.25
CA ASN A 134 5.61 0.08 26.03
C ASN A 134 4.41 0.71 25.33
N GLU A 135 4.55 1.94 24.82
CA GLU A 135 3.48 2.58 24.04
C GLU A 135 3.20 1.84 22.73
N ARG A 136 4.25 1.35 22.05
CA ARG A 136 4.07 0.45 20.90
C ARG A 136 3.30 -0.80 21.28
N ALA A 137 3.62 -1.43 22.41
CA ALA A 137 2.93 -2.63 22.87
C ALA A 137 1.45 -2.36 23.18
N VAL A 138 1.12 -1.23 23.80
CA VAL A 138 -0.28 -0.81 24.04
C VAL A 138 -1.03 -0.68 22.72
N LEU A 139 -0.49 0.08 21.75
CA LEU A 139 -1.14 0.25 20.44
C LEU A 139 -1.24 -1.07 19.67
N ALA A 140 -0.27 -1.98 19.82
CA ALA A 140 -0.30 -3.30 19.19
C ALA A 140 -1.41 -4.18 19.79
N VAL A 141 -1.64 -4.11 21.10
CA VAL A 141 -2.79 -4.77 21.73
C VAL A 141 -4.08 -4.13 21.23
N ASP A 142 -4.17 -2.80 21.23
CA ASP A 142 -5.38 -2.08 20.84
C ASP A 142 -5.85 -2.43 19.42
N ILE A 143 -4.93 -2.56 18.45
CA ILE A 143 -5.28 -2.92 17.06
C ILE A 143 -5.63 -4.40 16.90
N VAL A 144 -5.02 -5.29 17.68
CA VAL A 144 -5.27 -6.75 17.59
C VAL A 144 -6.65 -7.13 18.15
N TYR A 145 -7.18 -6.35 19.09
CA TYR A 145 -8.47 -6.60 19.73
C TYR A 145 -9.64 -5.77 19.14
N GLN A 146 -9.45 -5.11 17.99
CA GLN A 146 -10.56 -4.56 17.18
C GLN A 146 -11.24 -5.64 16.34
#